data_AF-A0A5B2VEQ3-F1
#
_entry.id   AF-A0A5B2VEQ3-F1
#
_cell.length_a   1.000
_cell.length_b   1.000
_cell.length_c   1.000
_cell.angle_alpha   90.00
_cell.angle_beta   90.00
_cell.angle_gamma   90.00
#
_symmetry.space_group_name_H-M   'P 1'
#
loop_
_entity.id
_entity.type
_entity.pdbx_description
1 polymer ?
#
loop_
_entity_poly.entity_id
_entity_poly.type
_entity_poly.pdbx_seq_one_letter_code
_entity_poly.pdbx_strand_id
1 'polypeptide(L)'
;MPLPALPLAFAFILAALPAHSQGAAAPPTPPSSPGEITPPSPLAVETAAYVYAAANICGFRINPEAFDGLLRQRGSTAADLRLQGPFGGRIRTRFVMLSNGMAGDRNAACATVWRELGTEGSLAANVVAEAKSP
;
A
#
# COMPACT_ATOMS: atom_id res chain seq x y z
N MET A 1 22.72 -66.59 23.93
CA MET A 1 23.72 -65.82 23.15
C MET A 1 23.07 -65.45 21.83
N PRO A 2 22.62 -64.18 21.68
CA PRO A 2 23.19 -63.28 20.67
C PRO A 2 23.39 -61.83 21.17
N LEU A 3 24.10 -61.05 20.34
CA LEU A 3 24.80 -59.77 20.57
C LEU A 3 23.96 -58.55 21.01
N PRO A 4 24.63 -57.52 21.60
CA PRO A 4 24.02 -56.22 21.89
C PRO A 4 23.86 -55.34 20.64
N ALA A 5 22.69 -54.74 20.48
CA ALA A 5 22.42 -53.73 19.46
C ALA A 5 22.98 -52.36 19.92
N LEU A 6 23.82 -51.77 19.07
CA LEU A 6 24.33 -50.39 19.18
C LEU A 6 23.18 -49.38 19.27
N PRO A 7 23.25 -48.36 20.14
CA PRO A 7 22.36 -47.22 20.03
C PRO A 7 22.75 -46.36 18.82
N LEU A 8 21.79 -46.21 17.91
CA LEU A 8 21.77 -45.23 16.83
C LEU A 8 22.04 -43.83 17.39
N ALA A 9 23.09 -43.22 16.86
CA ALA A 9 23.48 -41.84 17.09
C ALA A 9 22.33 -40.87 16.75
N PHE A 10 21.68 -40.33 17.78
CA PHE A 10 20.90 -39.10 17.67
C PHE A 10 21.84 -37.92 17.91
N ALA A 11 22.60 -37.57 16.88
CA ALA A 11 23.28 -36.28 16.83
C ALA A 11 22.20 -35.20 16.62
N PHE A 12 21.70 -34.67 17.74
CA PHE A 12 20.92 -33.44 17.76
C PHE A 12 21.82 -32.30 17.28
N ILE A 13 21.81 -32.03 15.97
CA ILE A 13 22.39 -30.81 15.42
C ILE A 13 21.48 -29.67 15.87
N LEU A 14 21.93 -28.99 16.92
CA LEU A 14 21.42 -27.70 17.37
C LEU A 14 21.74 -26.68 16.25
N ALA A 15 20.90 -26.61 15.22
CA ALA A 15 20.93 -25.53 14.26
C ALA A 15 20.42 -24.27 14.98
N ALA A 16 21.34 -23.57 15.62
CA ALA A 16 21.10 -22.25 16.17
C ALA A 16 20.59 -21.31 15.07
N LEU A 17 19.54 -20.59 15.43
CA LEU A 17 18.75 -19.66 14.63
C LEU A 17 19.62 -18.70 13.78
N PRO A 18 19.18 -18.32 12.56
CA PRO A 18 19.71 -17.13 11.93
C PRO A 18 19.31 -15.92 12.80
N ALA A 19 20.34 -15.25 13.32
CA ALA A 19 20.23 -13.96 13.98
C ALA A 19 19.45 -12.99 13.07
N HIS A 20 18.29 -12.54 13.53
CA HIS A 20 17.66 -11.35 12.98
C HIS A 20 18.58 -10.16 13.29
N SER A 21 19.40 -9.78 12.31
CA SER A 21 20.14 -8.51 12.33
C SER A 21 19.16 -7.34 12.20
N GLN A 22 18.53 -6.99 13.31
CA GLN A 22 17.94 -5.66 13.50
C GLN A 22 19.07 -4.69 13.81
N GLY A 23 19.14 -3.58 13.06
CA GLY A 23 19.96 -2.43 13.45
C GLY A 23 21.17 -2.13 12.57
N ALA A 24 21.02 -2.06 11.25
CA ALA A 24 21.80 -1.11 10.47
C ALA A 24 20.94 0.15 10.31
N ALA A 25 21.20 1.15 11.14
CA ALA A 25 20.76 2.51 10.82
C ALA A 25 21.26 2.81 9.40
N ALA A 26 20.34 3.10 8.49
CA ALA A 26 20.71 3.48 7.13
C ALA A 26 21.70 4.66 7.21
N PRO A 27 22.80 4.66 6.42
CA PRO A 27 23.65 5.83 6.35
C PRO A 27 22.81 7.06 5.98
N PRO A 28 23.14 8.26 6.51
CA PRO A 28 22.45 9.48 6.12
C PRO A 28 22.48 9.58 4.60
N THR A 29 21.29 9.62 3.98
CA THR A 29 21.15 9.73 2.54
C THR A 29 21.85 11.03 2.10
N PRO A 30 22.76 11.00 1.12
CA PRO A 30 23.36 12.22 0.62
C PRO A 30 22.24 13.16 0.13
N PRO A 31 22.40 14.48 0.28
CA PRO A 31 21.42 15.43 -0.23
C PRO A 31 21.21 15.17 -1.73
N SER A 32 19.95 14.97 -2.12
CA SER A 32 19.55 14.77 -3.51
C SER A 32 20.11 15.89 -4.39
N SER A 33 20.71 15.53 -5.52
CA SER A 33 21.28 16.49 -6.47
C SER A 33 20.18 17.41 -7.02
N PRO A 34 20.50 18.68 -7.36
CA PRO A 34 19.54 19.56 -8.01
C PRO A 34 19.03 18.91 -9.30
N GLY A 35 17.74 18.57 -9.35
CA GLY A 35 17.09 17.89 -10.48
C GLY A 35 16.70 16.42 -10.22
N GLU A 36 17.07 15.83 -9.08
CA GLU A 36 16.60 14.50 -8.72
C GLU A 36 15.13 14.56 -8.28
N ILE A 37 14.26 13.96 -9.08
CA ILE A 37 12.83 13.86 -8.76
C ILE A 37 12.70 12.80 -7.66
N THR A 38 12.42 13.25 -6.43
CA THR A 38 12.17 12.35 -5.30
C THR A 38 10.97 11.46 -5.60
N PRO A 39 11.09 10.12 -5.48
CA PRO A 39 9.95 9.23 -5.67
C PRO A 39 8.88 9.48 -4.61
N PRO A 40 7.59 9.45 -4.97
CA PRO A 40 6.50 9.54 -4.01
C PRO A 40 6.57 8.38 -3.02
N SER A 41 6.06 8.60 -1.81
CA SER A 41 6.07 7.55 -0.79
C SER A 41 5.26 6.34 -1.28
N PRO A 42 5.69 5.09 -0.98
CA PRO A 42 4.93 3.90 -1.36
C PRO A 42 3.49 3.94 -0.85
N LEU A 43 3.29 4.46 0.36
CA LEU A 43 1.98 4.64 0.98
C LEU A 43 1.10 5.64 0.21
N ALA A 44 1.68 6.72 -0.32
CA ALA A 44 0.95 7.67 -1.15
C ALA A 44 0.53 7.05 -2.49
N VAL A 45 1.40 6.27 -3.12
CA VAL A 45 1.09 5.52 -4.36
C VAL A 45 -0.05 4.53 -4.12
N GLU A 46 0.01 3.76 -3.04
CA GLU A 46 -1.05 2.81 -2.68
C GLU A 46 -2.37 3.50 -2.38
N THR A 47 -2.33 4.61 -1.63
CA THR A 47 -3.53 5.38 -1.28
C THR A 47 -4.18 5.98 -2.53
N ALA A 48 -3.40 6.58 -3.41
CA ALA A 48 -3.93 7.12 -4.66
C ALA A 48 -4.54 6.01 -5.52
N ALA A 49 -3.83 4.89 -5.68
CA ALA A 49 -4.33 3.74 -6.42
C ALA A 49 -5.64 3.17 -5.82
N TYR A 50 -5.75 3.13 -4.49
CA TYR A 50 -6.95 2.67 -3.78
C TYR A 50 -8.14 3.60 -4.03
N VAL A 51 -7.95 4.92 -3.88
CA VAL A 51 -9.00 5.93 -4.13
C VAL A 51 -9.45 5.90 -5.60
N TYR A 52 -8.51 5.79 -6.55
CA TYR A 52 -8.85 5.69 -7.97
C TYR A 52 -9.59 4.37 -8.29
N ALA A 53 -9.18 3.25 -7.71
CA ALA A 53 -9.86 1.96 -7.89
C ALA A 53 -11.29 2.02 -7.33
N ALA A 54 -11.46 2.59 -6.14
CA ALA A 54 -12.76 2.82 -5.53
C ALA A 54 -13.67 3.69 -6.42
N ALA A 55 -13.16 4.82 -6.93
CA ALA A 55 -13.92 5.68 -7.84
C ALA A 55 -14.35 4.93 -9.12
N ASN A 56 -13.46 4.09 -9.66
CA ASN A 56 -13.73 3.32 -10.87
C ASN A 56 -14.74 2.17 -10.65
N ILE A 57 -14.59 1.39 -9.59
CA ILE A 57 -15.41 0.18 -9.33
C ILE A 57 -16.74 0.52 -8.63
N CYS A 58 -16.70 1.44 -7.67
CA CYS A 58 -17.88 1.82 -6.89
C CYS A 58 -18.64 2.99 -7.51
N GLY A 59 -18.03 3.72 -8.46
CA GLY A 59 -18.66 4.87 -9.11
C GLY A 59 -18.62 6.14 -8.27
N PHE A 60 -17.81 6.19 -7.21
CA PHE A 60 -17.69 7.37 -6.36
C PHE A 60 -17.03 8.56 -7.07
N ARG A 61 -17.37 9.77 -6.63
CA ARG A 61 -16.69 11.01 -7.00
C ARG A 61 -15.58 11.30 -5.99
N ILE A 62 -14.40 11.66 -6.47
CA ILE A 62 -13.27 12.02 -5.60
C ILE A 62 -13.36 13.52 -5.31
N ASN A 63 -13.31 13.91 -4.03
CA ASN A 63 -13.13 15.30 -3.63
C ASN A 63 -11.63 15.67 -3.76
N PRO A 64 -11.25 16.56 -4.67
CA PRO A 64 -9.84 16.86 -4.94
C PRO A 64 -9.12 17.50 -3.75
N GLU A 65 -9.79 18.35 -2.96
CA GLU A 65 -9.18 19.03 -1.81
C GLU A 65 -8.91 18.05 -0.67
N ALA A 66 -9.92 17.25 -0.31
CA ALA A 66 -9.78 16.23 0.73
C ALA A 66 -8.74 15.17 0.33
N PHE A 67 -8.73 14.77 -0.94
CA PHE A 67 -7.74 13.83 -1.47
C PHE A 67 -6.32 14.39 -1.45
N ASP A 68 -6.10 15.63 -1.86
CA ASP A 68 -4.77 16.25 -1.82
C ASP A 68 -4.29 16.43 -0.36
N GLY A 69 -5.19 16.78 0.56
CA GLY A 69 -4.90 16.77 2.01
C GLY A 69 -4.46 15.40 2.51
N LEU A 70 -5.14 14.33 2.08
CA LEU A 70 -4.79 12.95 2.42
C LEU A 70 -3.40 12.54 1.91
N LEU A 71 -3.05 12.98 0.70
CA LEU A 71 -1.74 12.73 0.11
C LEU A 71 -0.62 13.49 0.83
N ARG A 72 -0.89 14.75 1.23
CA ARG A 72 0.08 15.55 1.99
C ARG A 72 0.44 14.91 3.32
N GLN A 73 -0.52 14.31 4.01
CA GLN A 73 -0.26 13.54 5.24
C GLN A 73 0.69 12.34 5.01
N ARG A 74 0.80 11.87 3.76
CA ARG A 74 1.67 10.76 3.33
C ARG A 74 2.95 11.25 2.67
N GLY A 75 3.26 12.55 2.78
CA GLY A 75 4.48 13.15 2.23
C GLY A 75 4.50 13.22 0.71
N SER A 76 3.34 13.36 0.05
CA SER A 76 3.26 13.54 -1.41
C SER A 76 2.12 14.47 -1.80
N THR A 77 2.08 14.86 -3.07
CA THR A 77 1.01 15.69 -3.62
C THR A 77 0.38 15.01 -4.83
N ALA A 78 -0.79 15.51 -5.27
CA ALA A 78 -1.38 15.05 -6.52
C ALA A 78 -0.45 15.22 -7.74
N ALA A 79 0.45 16.22 -7.72
CA ALA A 79 1.41 16.46 -8.79
C ALA A 79 2.48 15.36 -8.90
N ASP A 80 2.88 14.76 -7.77
CA ASP A 80 3.86 13.67 -7.73
C ASP A 80 3.26 12.34 -8.22
N LEU A 81 1.93 12.24 -8.17
CA LEU A 81 1.16 11.03 -8.48
C LEU A 81 0.43 11.09 -9.83
N ARG A 82 0.94 11.89 -10.76
CA ARG A 82 0.39 11.97 -12.12
C ARG A 82 0.60 10.66 -12.87
N LEU A 83 -0.46 10.14 -13.47
CA LEU A 83 -0.43 8.91 -14.29
C LEU A 83 0.47 9.00 -15.53
N GLN A 84 0.73 10.22 -16.01
CA GLN A 84 1.64 10.52 -17.13
C GLN A 84 3.04 10.96 -16.65
N GLY A 85 3.27 10.99 -15.33
CA GLY A 85 4.55 11.37 -14.74
C GLY A 85 5.54 10.21 -14.65
N PRO A 86 6.77 10.47 -14.17
CA PRO A 86 7.84 9.47 -14.07
C PRO A 86 7.48 8.25 -13.21
N PHE A 87 6.54 8.40 -12.26
CA PHE A 87 6.07 7.32 -11.38
C PHE A 87 4.71 6.73 -11.77
N GLY A 88 4.11 7.21 -12.86
CA GLY A 88 2.75 6.84 -13.29
C GLY A 88 2.55 5.35 -13.55
N GLY A 89 3.61 4.64 -13.97
CA GLY A 89 3.59 3.19 -14.14
C GLY A 89 3.27 2.43 -12.85
N ARG A 90 3.87 2.82 -11.72
CA ARG A 90 3.65 2.16 -10.42
C ARG A 90 2.21 2.33 -9.93
N ILE A 91 1.69 3.55 -10.07
CA ILE A 91 0.31 3.90 -9.70
C ILE A 91 -0.65 3.08 -10.55
N ARG A 92 -0.41 2.98 -11.85
CA ARG A 92 -1.25 2.22 -12.78
C ARG A 92 -1.24 0.72 -12.47
N THR A 93 -0.08 0.14 -12.22
CA THR A 93 0.03 -1.27 -11.80
C THR A 93 -0.76 -1.53 -10.52
N ARG A 94 -0.60 -0.67 -9.51
CA ARG A 94 -1.30 -0.84 -8.24
C ARG A 94 -2.81 -0.63 -8.39
N PHE A 95 -3.22 0.36 -9.18
CA PHE A 95 -4.62 0.63 -9.51
C PHE A 95 -5.30 -0.60 -10.14
N VAL A 96 -4.65 -1.24 -11.11
CA VAL A 96 -5.20 -2.45 -11.77
C VAL A 96 -5.37 -3.58 -10.75
N MET A 97 -4.35 -3.85 -9.93
CA MET A 97 -4.44 -4.92 -8.93
C MET A 97 -5.56 -4.68 -7.92
N LEU A 98 -5.67 -3.46 -7.40
CA LEU A 98 -6.71 -3.11 -6.43
C LEU A 98 -8.11 -3.14 -7.06
N SER A 99 -8.25 -2.66 -8.31
CA SER A 99 -9.52 -2.70 -9.03
C SER A 99 -10.01 -4.13 -9.23
N ASN A 100 -9.13 -5.06 -9.59
CA ASN A 100 -9.48 -6.46 -9.75
C ASN A 100 -9.90 -7.11 -8.41
N GLY A 101 -9.19 -6.77 -7.32
CA GLY A 101 -9.55 -7.23 -5.99
C GLY A 101 -10.93 -6.75 -5.55
N MET A 102 -11.23 -5.45 -5.74
CA MET A 102 -12.55 -4.89 -5.43
C MET A 102 -13.65 -5.47 -6.32
N ALA A 103 -13.37 -5.73 -7.61
CA ALA A 103 -14.35 -6.30 -8.52
C ALA A 103 -14.78 -7.72 -8.11
N GLY A 104 -13.91 -8.47 -7.43
CA GLY A 104 -14.21 -9.82 -6.93
C GLY A 104 -15.33 -9.87 -5.88
N ASP A 105 -15.43 -8.84 -5.03
CA ASP A 105 -16.55 -8.63 -4.10
C ASP A 105 -16.89 -7.15 -4.01
N ARG A 106 -17.52 -6.66 -5.08
CA ARG A 106 -17.81 -5.23 -5.26
C ARG A 106 -18.64 -4.67 -4.11
N ASN A 107 -19.65 -5.39 -3.64
CA ASN A 107 -20.57 -4.87 -2.63
C ASN A 107 -19.87 -4.69 -1.28
N ALA A 108 -19.12 -5.68 -0.83
CA ALA A 108 -18.38 -5.58 0.43
C ALA A 108 -17.26 -4.54 0.33
N ALA A 109 -16.55 -4.48 -0.80
CA ALA A 109 -15.49 -3.50 -1.03
C ALA A 109 -16.04 -2.06 -1.00
N CYS A 110 -17.14 -1.78 -1.71
CA CYS A 110 -17.70 -0.44 -1.77
C CYS A 110 -18.28 0.02 -0.42
N ALA A 111 -18.90 -0.89 0.35
CA ALA A 111 -19.35 -0.57 1.71
C ALA A 111 -18.18 -0.23 2.65
N THR A 112 -17.07 -0.97 2.53
CA THR A 112 -15.84 -0.70 3.30
C THR A 112 -15.23 0.64 2.94
N VAL A 113 -15.08 0.92 1.64
CA VAL A 113 -14.57 2.20 1.13
C VAL A 113 -15.43 3.36 1.63
N TRP A 114 -16.76 3.24 1.58
CA TRP A 114 -17.65 4.30 2.04
C TRP A 114 -17.46 4.62 3.52
N ARG A 115 -17.32 3.59 4.36
CA ARG A 115 -17.00 3.75 5.79
C ARG A 115 -15.63 4.38 6.05
N GLU A 116 -14.63 4.10 5.20
CA GLU A 116 -13.27 4.59 5.39
C GLU A 116 -13.04 6.00 4.83
N LEU A 117 -13.71 6.35 3.74
CA LEU A 117 -13.40 7.54 2.94
C LEU A 117 -14.59 8.49 2.72
N GLY A 118 -15.82 8.05 3.00
CA GLY A 118 -17.04 8.78 2.63
C GLY A 118 -17.76 9.45 3.80
N THR A 119 -17.76 8.85 4.99
CA THR A 119 -18.52 9.35 6.14
C THR A 119 -17.72 10.32 7.00
N GLU A 120 -18.39 11.29 7.61
CA GLU A 120 -17.79 12.15 8.65
C GLU A 120 -17.27 11.28 9.81
N GLY A 121 -16.05 11.58 10.30
CA GLY A 121 -15.37 10.76 11.31
C GLY A 121 -14.64 9.53 10.79
N SER A 122 -14.57 9.31 9.47
CA SER A 122 -13.74 8.24 8.90
C SER A 122 -12.25 8.60 8.87
N LEU A 123 -11.41 7.59 8.59
CA LEU A 123 -9.94 7.75 8.50
C LEU A 123 -9.51 8.83 7.50
N ALA A 124 -10.31 9.05 6.47
CA ALA A 124 -10.11 10.08 5.46
C ALA A 124 -11.45 10.62 4.97
N ALA A 125 -12.16 11.28 5.89
CA ALA A 125 -13.52 11.76 5.66
C ALA A 125 -13.62 12.63 4.40
N ASN A 126 -14.73 12.45 3.67
CA ASN A 126 -15.10 13.23 2.49
C ASN A 126 -14.12 13.13 1.31
N VAL A 127 -13.22 12.16 1.28
CA VAL A 127 -12.34 11.90 0.13
C VAL A 127 -13.14 11.35 -1.05
N VAL A 128 -14.16 10.55 -0.76
CA VAL A 128 -15.10 10.07 -1.77
C VAL A 128 -16.53 10.51 -1.44
N ALA A 129 -17.33 10.77 -2.46
CA ALA A 129 -18.76 11.05 -2.35
C ALA A 129 -19.53 10.10 -3.27
N GLU A 130 -20.75 9.73 -2.89
CA GLU A 130 -21.65 9.04 -3.80
C GLU A 130 -21.84 9.91 -5.05
N ALA A 131 -21.72 9.30 -6.23
CA ALA A 131 -22.13 9.98 -7.44
C ALA A 131 -23.65 10.17 -7.36
N LYS A 132 -24.10 11.41 -7.19
CA LYS A 132 -25.51 11.75 -7.34
C LYS A 132 -25.98 11.20 -8.69
N SER A 133 -26.95 10.28 -8.68
CA SER A 133 -27.62 9.85 -9.92
C SER A 133 -28.16 11.11 -10.62
N PRO A 134 -27.95 11.27 -11.94
CA PRO A 134 -28.53 12.37 -12.70
C PRO A 134 -30.06 12.37 -12.61
#